data_AF-L1L9A3-F1
#
_entry.id   AF-L1L9A3-F1
#
_cell.length_a   1.000
_cell.length_b   1.000
_cell.length_c   1.000
_cell.angle_alpha   90.00
_cell.angle_beta   90.00
_cell.angle_gamma   90.00
#
_symmetry.space_group_name_H-M   'P 1'
#
loop_
_entity.id
_entity.type
_entity.pdbx_description
1 polymer ?
#
loop_
_entity_poly.entity_id
_entity_poly.type
_entity_poly.pdbx_seq_one_letter_code
_entity_poly.pdbx_strand_id
1 'polypeptide(L)'
;MASPSPSVIIDISKDITSGDGPGSITYTVHNGENGGQVSLTKEEDPQGSGFFKLTHSPSNRVPRDTFTVKEVRYGGADVQELRHDENILYLAVWYWEKHDGLNTPLLVEVKIQGGTYKYYTTKGNGNSWTSDIDPPSPLTDDELERKLEYLNCQHNKAATLDISLENSQKHANSSRYCCSKHENDGEAKVSVSEVPVYCQVQNHKSTSNITAYKHSISDSYGKLSGIKFYENDGQDKRRNIKLKEVSFPNIWCQSIYAFYCEKRDPVLIYVDSSVQTNVQGWYKKNPPNDDNVTWIKLQGIPDDIKPETINNCSNKEINTLVEVLSNAGCPNLGRCAVTPEKAELAAAQQGDSDTRDSQTNSSNWQVILAVLTGTGVVSGLVGFAGNVNAEKPPVETTHKERNLVPFNPDTFMAEK
;
A
#
# COMPACT_ATOMS: atom_id res chain seq x y z
N MET A 1 10.99 -46.41 29.87
CA MET A 1 11.50 -45.03 29.85
C MET A 1 10.96 -44.39 28.59
N ALA A 2 10.29 -43.23 28.69
CA ALA A 2 9.83 -42.52 27.50
C ALA A 2 11.05 -42.03 26.71
N SER A 3 11.06 -42.25 25.39
CA SER A 3 12.12 -41.72 24.54
C SER A 3 12.14 -40.20 24.65
N PRO A 4 13.33 -39.57 24.76
CA PRO A 4 13.44 -38.11 24.83
C PRO A 4 12.75 -37.47 23.62
N SER A 5 12.03 -36.36 23.84
CA SER A 5 11.38 -35.62 22.76
C SER A 5 12.44 -35.14 21.75
N PRO A 6 12.16 -35.23 20.43
CA PRO A 6 13.05 -34.71 19.41
C PRO A 6 13.22 -33.20 19.62
N SER A 7 14.45 -32.74 19.77
CA SER A 7 14.77 -31.34 20.09
C SER A 7 15.77 -30.75 19.13
N VAL A 8 15.58 -29.48 18.77
CA VAL A 8 16.42 -28.77 17.80
C VAL A 8 17.01 -27.49 18.39
N ILE A 9 18.15 -27.07 17.83
CA ILE A 9 18.72 -25.74 18.02
C ILE A 9 18.44 -24.95 16.75
N ILE A 10 17.65 -23.89 16.82
CA ILE A 10 17.31 -23.01 15.69
C ILE A 10 18.18 -21.76 15.75
N ASP A 11 18.64 -21.29 14.60
CA ASP A 11 19.34 -20.01 14.47
C ASP A 11 18.52 -19.06 13.61
N ILE A 12 17.86 -18.10 14.27
CA ILE A 12 17.02 -17.09 13.61
C ILE A 12 17.84 -15.94 13.02
N SER A 13 19.16 -16.09 12.88
CA SER A 13 19.98 -15.19 12.03
C SER A 13 20.28 -15.80 10.66
N LYS A 14 19.83 -17.03 10.39
CA LYS A 14 19.98 -17.67 9.08
C LYS A 14 19.00 -17.11 8.07
N ASP A 15 19.49 -16.87 6.85
CA ASP A 15 18.70 -16.45 5.70
C ASP A 15 18.91 -17.41 4.52
N ILE A 16 17.87 -17.57 3.69
CA ILE A 16 17.92 -18.30 2.42
C ILE A 16 18.28 -17.28 1.33
N THR A 17 19.45 -17.47 0.69
CA THR A 17 19.93 -16.56 -0.35
C THR A 17 19.40 -16.95 -1.73
N SER A 18 19.50 -16.07 -2.74
CA SER A 18 18.90 -16.26 -4.07
C SER A 18 19.42 -17.46 -4.89
N GLY A 19 20.44 -18.17 -4.41
CA GLY A 19 20.90 -19.44 -4.98
C GLY A 19 20.40 -20.69 -4.26
N ASP A 20 19.73 -20.51 -3.12
CA ASP A 20 19.29 -21.56 -2.24
C ASP A 20 17.84 -21.94 -2.55
N GLY A 21 17.59 -23.22 -2.87
CA GLY A 21 16.23 -23.73 -3.00
C GLY A 21 15.48 -23.74 -1.66
N PRO A 22 14.13 -23.77 -1.65
CA PRO A 22 13.35 -23.95 -0.43
C PRO A 22 13.82 -25.18 0.35
N GLY A 23 14.04 -25.04 1.66
CA GLY A 23 14.51 -26.15 2.50
C GLY A 23 16.00 -26.50 2.35
N SER A 24 16.80 -25.64 1.70
CA SER A 24 18.27 -25.78 1.60
C SER A 24 18.98 -25.75 2.96
N ILE A 25 18.44 -24.98 3.91
CA ILE A 25 18.94 -24.90 5.29
C ILE A 25 18.13 -25.86 6.14
N THR A 26 18.83 -26.83 6.75
CA THR A 26 18.25 -27.82 7.64
C THR A 26 18.95 -27.86 8.98
N TYR A 27 18.19 -27.99 10.06
CA TYR A 27 18.66 -28.18 11.42
C TYR A 27 18.53 -29.65 11.81
N THR A 28 19.57 -30.20 12.40
CA THR A 28 19.56 -31.59 12.87
C THR A 28 18.74 -31.70 14.14
N VAL A 29 17.78 -32.62 14.16
CA VAL A 29 17.00 -32.92 15.36
C VAL A 29 17.76 -33.91 16.22
N HIS A 30 18.08 -33.51 17.44
CA HIS A 30 18.66 -34.40 18.44
C HIS A 30 17.57 -35.25 19.09
N ASN A 31 17.90 -36.49 19.47
CA ASN A 31 16.99 -37.43 20.14
C ASN A 31 15.76 -37.87 19.31
N GLY A 32 15.70 -37.56 18.02
CA GLY A 32 14.70 -38.09 17.08
C GLY A 32 15.11 -39.44 16.49
N GLU A 33 14.13 -40.18 15.93
CA GLU A 33 14.42 -41.35 15.10
C GLU A 33 15.11 -40.94 13.81
N ASN A 34 16.23 -41.62 13.48
CA ASN A 34 16.94 -41.61 12.19
C ASN A 34 16.95 -40.28 11.42
N GLY A 35 17.76 -39.32 11.88
CA GLY A 35 18.15 -38.20 11.02
C GLY A 35 17.03 -37.21 10.69
N GLY A 36 16.03 -37.06 11.57
CA GLY A 36 15.02 -36.02 11.45
C GLY A 36 15.62 -34.62 11.28
N GLN A 37 15.05 -33.85 10.36
CA GLN A 37 15.49 -32.48 10.04
C GLN A 37 14.33 -31.50 10.18
N VAL A 38 14.65 -30.31 10.67
CA VAL A 38 13.80 -29.13 10.55
C VAL A 38 14.33 -28.30 9.39
N SER A 39 13.49 -28.01 8.40
CA SER A 39 13.84 -27.18 7.24
C SER A 39 13.44 -25.73 7.47
N LEU A 40 14.22 -24.82 6.90
CA LEU A 40 13.88 -23.41 6.77
C LEU A 40 13.26 -23.14 5.40
N THR A 41 12.14 -22.43 5.38
CA THR A 41 11.56 -21.85 4.16
C THR A 41 11.45 -20.33 4.32
N LYS A 42 11.45 -19.61 3.20
CA LYS A 42 11.34 -18.15 3.14
C LYS A 42 10.28 -17.79 2.11
N GLU A 43 9.35 -16.93 2.51
CA GLU A 43 8.31 -16.38 1.64
C GLU A 43 8.00 -14.94 2.03
N GLU A 44 7.41 -14.17 1.12
CA GLU A 44 6.87 -12.85 1.44
C GLU A 44 5.47 -13.02 2.03
N ASP A 45 5.30 -12.64 3.30
CA ASP A 45 4.05 -12.81 4.03
C ASP A 45 3.85 -11.61 4.99
N PRO A 46 2.82 -10.77 4.78
CA PRO A 46 1.81 -10.88 3.72
C PRO A 46 2.31 -10.50 2.32
N GLN A 47 1.67 -11.03 1.28
CA GLN A 47 2.18 -10.91 -0.09
C GLN A 47 2.24 -9.45 -0.59
N GLY A 48 3.42 -9.01 -1.00
CA GLY A 48 3.69 -7.66 -1.50
C GLY A 48 3.76 -6.57 -0.42
N SER A 49 3.96 -6.97 0.84
CA SER A 49 4.16 -6.07 1.99
C SER A 49 5.63 -5.71 2.22
N GLY A 50 6.58 -6.42 1.58
CA GLY A 50 8.01 -6.31 1.86
C GLY A 50 8.44 -6.98 3.17
N PHE A 51 7.57 -7.75 3.82
CA PHE A 51 7.90 -8.57 4.97
C PHE A 51 8.17 -10.02 4.53
N PHE A 52 9.30 -10.56 4.98
CA PHE A 52 9.63 -11.96 4.78
C PHE A 52 9.36 -12.76 6.04
N LYS A 53 8.70 -13.90 5.85
CA LYS A 53 8.50 -14.93 6.86
C LYS A 53 9.45 -16.08 6.62
N LEU A 54 10.22 -16.39 7.64
CA LEU A 54 11.14 -17.52 7.69
C LEU A 54 10.54 -18.59 8.61
N THR A 55 10.11 -19.70 8.02
CA THR A 55 9.41 -20.77 8.74
C THR A 55 10.32 -21.97 8.97
N HIS A 56 10.42 -22.40 10.22
CA HIS A 56 11.12 -23.59 10.67
C HIS A 56 10.09 -24.71 10.93
N SER A 57 10.08 -25.74 10.09
CA SER A 57 9.12 -26.85 10.19
C SER A 57 9.78 -28.21 9.90
N PRO A 58 9.20 -29.34 10.36
CA PRO A 58 9.72 -30.66 10.02
C PRO A 58 9.76 -30.89 8.51
N SER A 59 10.87 -31.43 8.00
CA SER A 59 10.99 -31.75 6.58
C SER A 59 10.15 -32.98 6.19
N ASN A 60 9.73 -33.08 4.92
CA ASN A 60 8.80 -34.07 4.34
C ASN A 60 9.21 -35.57 4.41
N ARG A 61 10.12 -35.96 5.31
CA ARG A 61 10.57 -37.34 5.53
C ARG A 61 10.82 -37.68 7.01
N VAL A 62 10.00 -37.19 7.94
CA VAL A 62 10.16 -37.49 9.38
C VAL A 62 8.83 -37.96 10.01
N PRO A 63 8.80 -39.02 10.84
CA PRO A 63 7.56 -39.66 11.30
C PRO A 63 6.67 -38.88 12.29
N ARG A 64 7.04 -37.67 12.72
CA ARG A 64 6.45 -37.04 13.93
C ARG A 64 5.69 -35.75 13.71
N ASP A 65 5.75 -35.13 12.53
CA ASP A 65 5.10 -33.85 12.16
C ASP A 65 5.25 -32.69 13.19
N THR A 66 6.11 -32.85 14.19
CA THR A 66 6.30 -31.98 15.35
C THR A 66 7.72 -32.11 15.90
N PHE A 67 8.17 -31.11 16.65
CA PHE A 67 9.48 -31.06 17.30
C PHE A 67 9.46 -30.12 18.52
N THR A 68 10.47 -30.18 19.39
CA THR A 68 10.68 -29.18 20.47
C THR A 68 11.90 -28.31 20.17
N VAL A 69 11.95 -27.10 20.74
CA VAL A 69 13.04 -26.13 20.52
C VAL A 69 13.85 -25.97 21.80
N LYS A 70 14.99 -26.65 21.84
CA LYS A 70 15.92 -26.62 22.98
C LYS A 70 16.56 -25.25 23.14
N GLU A 71 16.91 -24.62 22.03
CA GLU A 71 17.66 -23.37 22.00
C GLU A 71 17.29 -22.59 20.74
N VAL A 72 17.10 -21.29 20.88
CA VAL A 72 16.97 -20.35 19.76
C VAL A 72 18.18 -19.43 19.81
N ARG A 73 18.88 -19.27 18.69
CA ARG A 73 20.06 -18.42 18.57
C ARG A 73 19.82 -17.23 17.67
N TYR A 74 20.45 -16.11 18.02
CA TYR A 74 20.54 -14.94 17.18
C TYR A 74 21.94 -14.33 17.29
N GLY A 75 22.63 -14.14 16.15
CA GLY A 75 24.01 -13.63 16.16
C GLY A 75 24.99 -14.49 16.98
N GLY A 76 24.70 -15.79 17.13
CA GLY A 76 25.48 -16.73 17.94
C GLY A 76 25.14 -16.75 19.44
N ALA A 77 24.26 -15.87 19.93
CA ALA A 77 23.80 -15.87 21.32
C ALA A 77 22.47 -16.61 21.48
N ASP A 78 22.28 -17.26 22.63
CA ASP A 78 21.00 -17.90 23.00
C ASP A 78 19.96 -16.87 23.42
N VAL A 79 18.76 -16.99 22.88
CA VAL A 79 17.59 -16.14 23.11
C VAL A 79 16.62 -16.91 23.99
N GLN A 80 16.76 -16.75 25.30
CA GLN A 80 16.07 -17.59 26.29
C GLN A 80 14.56 -17.44 26.23
N GLU A 81 14.05 -16.25 25.94
CA GLU A 81 12.62 -15.96 25.87
C GLU A 81 11.88 -16.76 24.78
N LEU A 82 12.60 -17.27 23.77
CA LEU A 82 12.03 -18.00 22.63
C LEU A 82 12.17 -19.53 22.74
N ARG A 83 12.68 -20.05 23.87
CA ARG A 83 12.79 -21.49 24.10
C ARG A 83 11.41 -22.13 24.26
N HIS A 84 11.25 -23.33 23.72
CA HIS A 84 10.00 -24.06 23.78
C HIS A 84 10.19 -25.56 24.00
N ASP A 85 9.73 -26.02 25.17
CA ASP A 85 9.77 -27.43 25.57
C ASP A 85 8.53 -28.23 25.10
N GLU A 86 7.53 -27.54 24.55
CA GLU A 86 6.32 -28.14 23.98
C GLU A 86 6.56 -28.64 22.55
N ASN A 87 5.79 -29.65 22.12
CA ASN A 87 5.80 -30.06 20.72
C ASN A 87 5.13 -28.97 19.87
N ILE A 88 5.84 -28.46 18.88
CA ILE A 88 5.37 -27.45 17.96
C ILE A 88 5.31 -28.00 16.53
N LEU A 89 4.40 -27.45 15.74
CA LEU A 89 4.27 -27.71 14.30
C LEU A 89 5.28 -26.86 13.51
N TYR A 90 5.46 -25.60 13.92
CA TYR A 90 6.48 -24.72 13.36
C TYR A 90 6.82 -23.55 14.29
N LEU A 91 7.96 -22.93 14.00
CA LEU A 91 8.35 -21.61 14.49
C LEU A 91 8.61 -20.70 13.28
N ALA A 92 7.89 -19.60 13.17
CA ALA A 92 8.03 -18.63 12.09
C ALA A 92 8.55 -17.30 12.62
N VAL A 93 9.41 -16.64 11.84
CA VAL A 93 10.01 -15.35 12.20
C VAL A 93 9.84 -14.36 11.05
N TRP A 94 9.34 -13.16 11.34
CA TRP A 94 9.16 -12.11 10.35
C TRP A 94 10.28 -11.09 10.41
N TYR A 95 10.69 -10.65 9.23
CA TYR A 95 11.69 -9.64 9.00
C TYR A 95 11.20 -8.66 7.96
N TRP A 96 11.77 -7.47 7.96
CA TRP A 96 11.56 -6.52 6.88
C TRP A 96 12.71 -6.62 5.88
N GLU A 97 12.39 -6.81 4.59
CA GLU A 97 13.37 -7.08 3.51
C GLU A 97 14.52 -6.05 3.48
N LYS A 98 14.20 -4.78 3.72
CA LYS A 98 15.15 -3.66 3.57
C LYS A 98 16.07 -3.41 4.75
N HIS A 99 15.96 -4.17 5.83
CA HIS A 99 16.91 -4.05 6.94
C HIS A 99 18.15 -4.91 6.66
N ASP A 100 19.15 -4.33 5.99
CA ASP A 100 20.51 -4.84 5.74
C ASP A 100 20.70 -6.32 6.13
N GLY A 101 20.24 -7.27 5.31
CA GLY A 101 20.47 -8.71 5.55
C GLY A 101 19.63 -9.36 6.65
N LEU A 102 18.39 -8.93 6.86
CA LEU A 102 17.47 -9.47 7.88
C LEU A 102 17.99 -9.32 9.32
N ASN A 103 18.78 -8.28 9.58
CA ASN A 103 19.44 -8.01 10.86
C ASN A 103 18.51 -7.54 12.01
N THR A 104 17.19 -7.55 11.81
CA THR A 104 16.24 -7.19 12.87
C THR A 104 14.98 -8.04 12.72
N PRO A 105 14.91 -9.19 13.40
CA PRO A 105 13.67 -9.96 13.47
C PRO A 105 12.63 -9.14 14.24
N LEU A 106 11.40 -9.13 13.75
CA LEU A 106 10.31 -8.29 14.25
C LEU A 106 9.35 -9.08 15.15
N LEU A 107 8.85 -10.20 14.63
CA LEU A 107 7.82 -11.02 15.26
C LEU A 107 8.20 -12.49 15.16
N VAL A 108 7.98 -13.25 16.22
CA VAL A 108 8.02 -14.71 16.21
C VAL A 108 6.62 -15.24 16.47
N GLU A 109 6.20 -16.21 15.67
CA GLU A 109 5.00 -17.02 15.86
C GLU A 109 5.39 -18.47 16.10
N VAL A 110 4.75 -19.10 17.06
CA VAL A 110 4.92 -20.52 17.35
C VAL A 110 3.56 -21.18 17.35
N LYS A 111 3.40 -22.19 16.50
CA LYS A 111 2.18 -23.00 16.47
C LYS A 111 2.40 -24.30 17.23
N ILE A 112 1.76 -24.43 18.37
CA ILE A 112 1.87 -25.58 19.28
C ILE A 112 0.97 -26.72 18.76
N GLN A 113 1.41 -27.96 18.97
CA GLN A 113 0.59 -29.13 18.74
C GLN A 113 -0.70 -29.04 19.58
N GLY A 114 -1.86 -29.10 18.90
CA GLY A 114 -3.17 -28.85 19.54
C GLY A 114 -3.83 -27.54 19.09
N GLY A 115 -3.13 -26.71 18.31
CA GLY A 115 -3.71 -25.58 17.58
C GLY A 115 -3.56 -24.22 18.25
N THR A 116 -2.89 -24.13 19.39
CA THR A 116 -2.60 -22.88 20.10
C THR A 116 -1.42 -22.14 19.46
N TYR A 117 -1.50 -20.81 19.45
CA TYR A 117 -0.44 -19.92 18.96
C TYR A 117 0.22 -19.17 20.12
N LYS A 118 1.51 -18.91 19.99
CA LYS A 118 2.27 -17.98 20.85
C LYS A 118 2.99 -16.96 19.99
N TYR A 119 2.97 -15.71 20.42
CA TYR A 119 3.60 -14.59 19.72
C TYR A 119 4.62 -13.90 20.61
N TYR A 120 5.74 -13.53 20.00
CA TYR A 120 6.79 -12.77 20.66
C TYR A 120 7.19 -11.58 19.81
N THR A 121 7.25 -10.39 20.42
CA THR A 121 7.67 -9.16 19.77
C THR A 121 9.09 -8.78 20.16
N THR A 122 9.86 -8.33 19.17
CA THR A 122 11.23 -7.88 19.39
C THR A 122 11.25 -6.61 20.24
N LYS A 123 12.29 -6.45 21.06
CA LYS A 123 12.63 -5.15 21.66
C LYS A 123 13.60 -4.34 20.78
N GLY A 124 13.92 -4.84 19.58
CA GLY A 124 14.65 -4.11 18.53
C GLY A 124 16.05 -4.60 18.24
N ASN A 125 16.57 -5.58 18.99
CA ASN A 125 17.94 -6.08 18.83
C ASN A 125 18.03 -7.58 18.49
N GLY A 126 16.89 -8.26 18.35
CA GLY A 126 16.78 -9.70 18.10
C GLY A 126 17.19 -10.63 19.25
N ASN A 127 17.78 -10.10 20.32
CA ASN A 127 18.23 -10.85 21.50
C ASN A 127 17.30 -10.69 22.71
N SER A 128 16.35 -9.76 22.69
CA SER A 128 15.34 -9.67 23.75
C SER A 128 13.96 -9.48 23.19
N TRP A 129 13.03 -10.19 23.81
CA TRP A 129 11.67 -10.38 23.34
C TRP A 129 10.67 -10.15 24.46
N THR A 130 9.46 -9.80 24.07
CA THR A 130 8.30 -9.75 24.95
C THR A 130 7.32 -10.80 24.46
N SER A 131 6.85 -11.67 25.36
CA SER A 131 5.71 -12.53 25.04
C SER A 131 4.49 -11.64 24.96
N ASP A 132 3.82 -11.64 23.83
CA ASP A 132 2.54 -10.96 23.73
C ASP A 132 1.46 -11.85 24.33
N ILE A 133 0.58 -11.25 25.13
CA ILE A 133 -0.55 -11.93 25.76
C ILE A 133 -1.77 -11.68 24.86
N ASP A 134 -1.91 -12.39 23.74
CA ASP A 134 -3.12 -12.44 22.87
C ASP A 134 -2.93 -13.45 21.72
N PRO A 135 -4.02 -13.93 21.06
CA PRO A 135 -5.01 -14.93 21.48
C PRO A 135 -4.54 -16.38 21.18
N PRO A 136 -5.27 -17.44 21.63
CA PRO A 136 -4.96 -18.84 21.26
C PRO A 136 -5.15 -19.16 19.76
N SER A 137 -5.59 -18.20 18.96
CA SER A 137 -5.87 -18.30 17.52
C SER A 137 -4.85 -17.53 16.69
N PRO A 138 -4.67 -17.87 15.40
CA PRO A 138 -3.76 -17.12 14.54
C PRO A 138 -4.24 -15.67 14.38
N LEU A 139 -3.29 -14.73 14.26
CA LEU A 139 -3.60 -13.37 13.83
C LEU A 139 -4.23 -13.41 12.43
N THR A 140 -5.24 -12.58 12.21
CA THR A 140 -5.74 -12.31 10.86
C THR A 140 -4.68 -11.54 10.05
N ASP A 141 -4.76 -11.58 8.72
CA ASP A 141 -3.80 -10.89 7.85
C ASP A 141 -3.70 -9.40 8.19
N ASP A 142 -4.83 -8.72 8.43
CA ASP A 142 -4.86 -7.30 8.81
C ASP A 142 -4.21 -7.03 10.18
N GLU A 143 -4.41 -7.91 11.16
CA GLU A 143 -3.76 -7.80 12.48
C GLU A 143 -2.25 -8.03 12.38
N LEU A 144 -1.83 -9.04 11.60
CA LEU A 144 -0.43 -9.34 11.34
C LEU A 144 0.25 -8.16 10.64
N GLU A 145 -0.30 -7.63 9.56
CA GLU A 145 0.28 -6.49 8.85
C GLU A 145 0.40 -5.26 9.75
N ARG A 146 -0.65 -4.89 10.49
CA ARG A 146 -0.60 -3.75 11.43
C ARG A 146 0.49 -3.93 12.49
N LYS A 147 0.65 -5.15 12.99
CA LYS A 147 1.67 -5.47 13.99
C LYS A 147 3.08 -5.37 13.41
N LEU A 148 3.31 -5.91 12.21
CA LEU A 148 4.59 -5.81 11.51
C LEU A 148 4.94 -4.36 11.18
N GLU A 149 3.98 -3.57 10.67
CA GLU A 149 4.16 -2.14 10.41
C GLU A 149 4.54 -1.36 11.68
N TYR A 150 3.84 -1.63 12.79
CA TYR A 150 4.14 -1.02 14.08
C TYR A 150 5.58 -1.32 14.53
N LEU A 151 5.98 -2.60 14.50
CA LEU A 151 7.32 -3.03 14.91
C LEU A 151 8.40 -2.48 13.97
N ASN A 152 8.13 -2.44 12.67
CA ASN A 152 9.04 -1.90 11.67
C ASN A 152 9.23 -0.38 11.81
N CYS A 153 8.15 0.36 12.08
CA CYS A 153 8.20 1.77 12.43
C CYS A 153 9.04 1.99 13.70
N GLN A 154 8.74 1.24 14.75
CA GLN A 154 9.38 1.37 16.05
C GLN A 154 10.89 1.04 16.03
N HIS A 155 11.29 -0.01 15.31
CA HIS A 155 12.65 -0.55 15.40
C HIS A 155 13.52 -0.22 14.19
N ASN A 156 12.93 -0.19 12.99
CA ASN A 156 13.67 0.07 11.75
C ASN A 156 13.48 1.50 11.22
N LYS A 157 12.68 2.32 11.92
CA LYS A 157 12.32 3.69 11.52
C LYS A 157 11.69 3.73 10.12
N ALA A 158 11.00 2.66 9.74
CA ALA A 158 10.34 2.52 8.45
C ALA A 158 8.85 2.82 8.57
N ALA A 159 8.37 3.84 7.85
CA ALA A 159 7.00 4.30 7.95
C ALA A 159 6.16 3.75 6.80
N THR A 160 4.96 3.27 7.11
CA THR A 160 3.91 2.99 6.12
C THR A 160 3.02 4.23 5.98
N LEU A 161 2.79 4.66 4.74
CA LEU A 161 1.90 5.80 4.45
C LEU A 161 0.46 5.32 4.39
N ASP A 162 -0.35 5.73 5.37
CA ASP A 162 -1.80 5.67 5.28
C ASP A 162 -2.34 6.89 4.53
N ILE A 163 -2.82 6.67 3.30
CA ILE A 163 -3.42 7.67 2.42
C ILE A 163 -4.95 7.53 2.36
N SER A 164 -5.58 7.15 3.46
CA SER A 164 -7.04 7.27 3.59
C SER A 164 -7.41 8.76 3.74
N LEU A 165 -8.60 9.16 3.28
CA LEU A 165 -8.99 10.57 3.28
C LEU A 165 -9.11 11.11 4.71
N GLU A 166 -9.71 10.35 5.64
CA GLU A 166 -9.80 10.76 7.05
C GLU A 166 -8.42 10.94 7.69
N ASN A 167 -7.49 10.02 7.44
CA ASN A 167 -6.12 10.13 7.93
C ASN A 167 -5.43 11.37 7.35
N SER A 168 -5.62 11.61 6.04
CA SER A 168 -5.08 12.76 5.35
C SER A 168 -5.59 14.09 5.92
N GLN A 169 -6.90 14.22 6.11
CA GLN A 169 -7.54 15.42 6.66
C GLN A 169 -7.16 15.67 8.12
N LYS A 170 -7.14 14.62 8.95
CA LYS A 170 -6.72 14.68 10.35
C LYS A 170 -5.31 15.25 10.50
N HIS A 171 -4.40 14.81 9.63
CA HIS A 171 -2.98 15.16 9.72
C HIS A 171 -2.56 16.40 8.92
N ALA A 172 -3.41 16.88 8.01
CA ALA A 172 -3.14 18.09 7.22
C ALA A 172 -2.96 19.36 8.08
N ASN A 173 -3.55 19.40 9.28
CA ASN A 173 -3.57 20.57 10.16
C ASN A 173 -2.42 20.59 11.20
N SER A 174 -1.23 20.12 10.82
CA SER A 174 0.02 20.15 11.61
C SER A 174 0.27 18.99 12.59
N SER A 175 -0.49 17.89 12.51
CA SER A 175 -0.14 16.68 13.26
C SER A 175 0.62 15.69 12.37
N ARG A 176 1.65 15.06 12.92
CA ARG A 176 2.47 14.05 12.23
C ARG A 176 2.01 12.65 12.65
N TYR A 177 2.28 11.63 11.84
CA TYR A 177 1.94 10.24 12.17
C TYR A 177 3.05 9.25 11.78
N CYS A 178 3.05 8.07 12.41
CA CYS A 178 3.67 6.84 11.91
C CYS A 178 3.29 5.62 12.76
N CYS A 179 3.60 5.64 14.06
CA CYS A 179 3.22 4.63 15.06
C CYS A 179 3.11 5.27 16.44
N SER A 180 2.34 4.68 17.35
CA SER A 180 1.97 5.29 18.64
C SER A 180 3.15 5.66 19.53
N LYS A 181 4.26 4.90 19.46
CA LYS A 181 5.50 5.23 20.15
C LYS A 181 6.06 6.60 19.78
N HIS A 182 5.81 7.08 18.56
CA HIS A 182 6.34 8.34 18.07
C HIS A 182 5.28 9.47 18.05
N GLU A 183 4.06 9.24 18.54
CA GLU A 183 2.98 10.24 18.50
C GLU A 183 3.27 11.45 19.40
N ASN A 184 3.90 11.24 20.56
CA ASN A 184 4.12 12.29 21.57
C ASN A 184 5.55 12.82 21.64
N ASP A 185 6.51 12.15 21.00
CA ASP A 185 7.94 12.44 21.16
C ASP A 185 8.48 13.43 20.11
N GLY A 186 7.62 13.94 19.24
CA GLY A 186 8.03 14.75 18.08
C GLY A 186 8.77 13.94 17.00
N GLU A 187 8.90 12.63 17.21
CA GLU A 187 9.63 11.70 16.34
C GLU A 187 8.77 11.13 15.21
N ALA A 188 7.48 11.45 15.18
CA ALA A 188 6.58 11.02 14.12
C ALA A 188 7.17 11.38 12.75
N LYS A 189 7.09 10.46 11.78
CA LYS A 189 7.90 10.51 10.55
C LYS A 189 7.18 11.07 9.35
N VAL A 190 5.85 11.02 9.34
CA VAL A 190 5.03 11.47 8.22
C VAL A 190 4.34 12.77 8.57
N SER A 191 4.52 13.79 7.74
CA SER A 191 3.71 15.01 7.74
C SER A 191 2.75 15.01 6.57
N VAL A 192 1.57 15.58 6.76
CA VAL A 192 0.59 15.79 5.69
C VAL A 192 0.38 17.28 5.48
N SER A 193 0.25 17.69 4.22
CA SER A 193 -0.14 19.07 3.86
C SER A 193 -1.17 19.06 2.72
N GLU A 194 -2.11 19.98 2.76
CA GLU A 194 -3.02 20.23 1.64
C GLU A 194 -2.30 20.95 0.49
N VAL A 195 -2.54 20.48 -0.73
CA VAL A 195 -1.97 21.05 -1.95
C VAL A 195 -3.12 21.35 -2.90
N PRO A 196 -3.59 22.61 -2.96
CA PRO A 196 -4.64 23.00 -3.88
C PRO A 196 -4.10 23.02 -5.32
N VAL A 197 -4.77 22.32 -6.23
CA VAL A 197 -4.44 22.22 -7.65
C VAL A 197 -5.58 22.87 -8.44
N TYR A 198 -5.30 23.97 -9.12
CA TYR A 198 -6.29 24.73 -9.88
C TYR A 198 -5.64 25.66 -10.90
N CYS A 199 -6.39 26.05 -11.94
CA CYS A 199 -5.92 27.10 -12.83
C CYS A 199 -6.04 28.48 -12.18
N GLN A 200 -4.96 29.26 -12.18
CA GLN A 200 -4.91 30.61 -11.63
C GLN A 200 -5.56 31.69 -12.51
N VAL A 201 -6.10 31.33 -13.69
CA VAL A 201 -6.90 32.26 -14.51
C VAL A 201 -8.15 32.69 -13.73
N GLN A 202 -8.49 33.98 -13.83
CA GLN A 202 -9.62 34.57 -13.14
C GLN A 202 -10.91 33.79 -13.44
N ASN A 203 -11.70 33.50 -12.41
CA ASN A 203 -12.94 32.70 -12.46
C ASN A 203 -12.79 31.19 -12.76
N HIS A 204 -11.57 30.65 -12.91
CA HIS A 204 -11.38 29.20 -13.10
C HIS A 204 -11.14 28.44 -11.79
N LYS A 205 -10.81 29.15 -10.70
CA LYS A 205 -10.62 28.52 -9.38
C LYS A 205 -11.87 27.81 -8.87
N SER A 206 -13.07 28.33 -9.15
CA SER A 206 -14.32 27.69 -8.70
C SER A 206 -14.68 26.42 -9.48
N THR A 207 -14.12 26.24 -10.68
CA THR A 207 -14.49 25.15 -11.58
C THR A 207 -13.38 24.10 -11.74
N SER A 208 -12.11 24.45 -11.53
CA SER A 208 -10.97 23.55 -11.76
C SER A 208 -10.20 23.16 -10.49
N ASN A 209 -10.74 23.46 -9.30
CA ASN A 209 -10.05 23.24 -8.05
C ASN A 209 -10.26 21.83 -7.50
N ILE A 210 -9.16 21.15 -7.21
CA ILE A 210 -9.10 19.93 -6.43
C ILE A 210 -7.95 20.02 -5.41
N THR A 211 -8.17 19.50 -4.21
CA THR A 211 -7.13 19.40 -3.20
C THR A 211 -6.47 18.03 -3.25
N ALA A 212 -5.14 18.00 -3.38
CA ALA A 212 -4.35 16.83 -3.10
C ALA A 212 -3.84 16.85 -1.66
N TYR A 213 -3.67 15.69 -1.05
CA TYR A 213 -3.01 15.56 0.25
C TYR A 213 -1.61 14.99 0.06
N LYS A 214 -0.59 15.75 0.45
CA LYS A 214 0.82 15.38 0.30
C LYS A 214 1.33 14.76 1.60
N HIS A 215 1.58 13.46 1.57
CA HIS A 215 2.21 12.72 2.65
C HIS A 215 3.73 12.72 2.43
N SER A 216 4.46 13.42 3.28
CA SER A 216 5.92 13.59 3.18
C SER A 216 6.63 12.93 4.35
N ILE A 217 7.74 12.24 4.08
CA ILE A 217 8.56 11.63 5.11
C ILE A 217 9.70 12.60 5.47
N SER A 218 9.90 12.89 6.77
CA SER A 218 10.82 13.96 7.22
C SER A 218 12.30 13.71 6.97
N ASP A 219 12.69 12.45 6.92
CA ASP A 219 14.10 12.09 6.85
C ASP A 219 14.48 12.06 5.36
N SER A 220 15.64 12.61 5.00
CA SER A 220 16.07 12.89 3.62
C SER A 220 15.98 11.70 2.65
N TYR A 221 15.85 10.48 3.16
CA TYR A 221 15.53 9.25 2.42
C TYR A 221 14.70 8.26 3.26
N GLY A 222 13.71 8.75 4.00
CA GLY A 222 12.94 7.97 4.98
C GLY A 222 12.48 6.62 4.42
N LYS A 223 12.75 5.55 5.18
CA LYS A 223 12.45 4.18 4.82
C LYS A 223 10.93 4.02 4.65
N LEU A 224 10.43 4.06 3.42
CA LEU A 224 9.03 3.75 3.12
C LEU A 224 8.86 2.22 3.15
N SER A 225 8.05 1.72 4.08
CA SER A 225 7.73 0.29 4.16
C SER A 225 6.57 -0.10 3.27
N GLY A 226 5.64 0.81 3.00
CA GLY A 226 4.47 0.55 2.16
C GLY A 226 3.54 1.75 2.05
N ILE A 227 2.55 1.66 1.17
CA ILE A 227 1.46 2.63 1.05
C ILE A 227 0.15 1.85 1.14
N LYS A 228 -0.78 2.34 1.97
CA LYS A 228 -2.08 1.73 2.17
C LYS A 228 -3.20 2.76 2.21
N PHE A 229 -4.43 2.30 2.03
CA PHE A 229 -5.64 3.04 2.36
C PHE A 229 -6.69 2.06 2.88
N TYR A 230 -7.70 2.56 3.58
CA TYR A 230 -8.88 1.79 3.93
C TYR A 230 -10.05 2.21 3.03
N GLU A 231 -10.72 1.24 2.44
CA GLU A 231 -11.90 1.51 1.63
C GLU A 231 -13.00 2.15 2.47
N ASN A 232 -13.72 3.10 1.84
CA ASN A 232 -14.80 3.86 2.48
C ASN A 232 -14.37 4.47 3.82
N ASP A 233 -13.10 4.95 3.88
CA ASP A 233 -12.49 5.58 5.06
C ASP A 233 -12.55 4.73 6.33
N GLY A 234 -12.14 3.46 6.23
CA GLY A 234 -11.99 2.60 7.42
C GLY A 234 -13.25 1.83 7.79
N GLN A 235 -14.32 1.95 7.01
CA GLN A 235 -15.52 1.11 7.16
C GLN A 235 -15.33 -0.29 6.59
N ASP A 236 -14.38 -0.45 5.66
CA ASP A 236 -14.14 -1.70 4.95
C ASP A 236 -12.68 -2.15 5.06
N LYS A 237 -12.30 -3.09 4.19
CA LYS A 237 -11.02 -3.78 4.20
C LYS A 237 -9.86 -2.85 3.85
N ARG A 238 -8.72 -3.08 4.52
CA ARG A 238 -7.43 -2.44 4.22
C ARG A 238 -6.94 -2.82 2.82
N ARG A 239 -6.37 -1.86 2.09
CA ARG A 239 -5.79 -2.09 0.75
C ARG A 239 -4.35 -1.60 0.71
N ASN A 240 -3.44 -2.50 0.37
CA ASN A 240 -2.07 -2.11 0.00
C ASN A 240 -2.03 -1.66 -1.45
N ILE A 241 -1.27 -0.60 -1.70
CA ILE A 241 -0.98 -0.10 -3.04
C ILE A 241 0.24 -0.84 -3.59
N LYS A 242 0.10 -1.45 -4.76
CA LYS A 242 1.20 -2.02 -5.55
C LYS A 242 1.36 -1.22 -6.82
N LEU A 243 2.57 -0.81 -7.19
CA LEU A 243 2.80 -0.20 -8.50
C LEU A 243 3.20 -1.32 -9.46
N LYS A 244 2.54 -1.46 -10.62
CA LYS A 244 2.67 -2.63 -11.51
C LYS A 244 4.11 -3.03 -11.87
N GLU A 245 5.03 -2.07 -11.90
CA GLU A 245 6.42 -2.25 -12.32
C GLU A 245 7.42 -2.03 -11.16
N VAL A 246 6.94 -1.93 -9.92
CA VAL A 246 7.77 -1.63 -8.75
C VAL A 246 7.31 -2.48 -7.57
N SER A 247 8.21 -3.31 -7.05
CA SER A 247 7.97 -4.03 -5.80
C SER A 247 8.20 -3.12 -4.59
N PHE A 248 7.30 -3.16 -3.62
CA PHE A 248 7.59 -2.66 -2.27
C PHE A 248 8.54 -3.65 -1.57
N PRO A 249 9.42 -3.17 -0.67
CA PRO A 249 9.58 -1.81 -0.17
C PRO A 249 10.58 -0.98 -1.01
N ASN A 250 10.86 -1.33 -2.27
CA ASN A 250 11.90 -0.71 -3.10
C ASN A 250 11.61 0.72 -3.57
N ILE A 251 10.57 1.37 -3.05
CA ILE A 251 10.25 2.76 -3.36
C ILE A 251 11.03 3.70 -2.45
N TRP A 252 11.89 4.51 -3.05
CA TRP A 252 12.56 5.64 -2.43
C TRP A 252 11.85 6.91 -2.86
N CYS A 253 10.74 7.27 -2.20
CA CYS A 253 10.03 8.51 -2.48
C CYS A 253 10.12 9.48 -1.31
N GLN A 254 10.15 10.77 -1.63
CA GLN A 254 10.10 11.85 -0.65
C GLN A 254 8.66 12.10 -0.20
N SER A 255 7.71 12.00 -1.13
CA SER A 255 6.30 12.20 -0.82
C SER A 255 5.35 11.47 -1.78
N ILE A 256 4.12 11.24 -1.29
CA ILE A 256 2.99 10.73 -2.07
C ILE A 256 1.88 11.77 -2.00
N TYR A 257 1.31 12.12 -3.15
CA TYR A 257 0.13 12.97 -3.23
C TYR A 257 -1.06 12.08 -3.52
N ALA A 258 -2.13 12.21 -2.74
CA ALA A 258 -3.37 11.48 -2.94
C ALA A 258 -4.51 12.44 -3.29
N PHE A 259 -5.28 12.08 -4.32
CA PHE A 259 -6.47 12.79 -4.74
C PHE A 259 -7.71 11.93 -4.49
N TYR A 260 -8.79 12.59 -4.09
CA TYR A 260 -10.04 11.95 -3.69
C TYR A 260 -11.22 12.57 -4.42
N CYS A 261 -12.26 11.78 -4.63
CA CYS A 261 -13.56 12.24 -5.12
C CYS A 261 -14.64 12.00 -4.04
N GLU A 262 -15.91 12.00 -4.44
CA GLU A 262 -17.05 11.80 -3.53
C GLU A 262 -17.04 10.45 -2.79
N LYS A 263 -16.46 9.40 -3.39
CA LYS A 263 -16.37 8.05 -2.81
C LYS A 263 -15.30 7.87 -1.75
N ARG A 264 -14.60 8.95 -1.36
CA ARG A 264 -13.63 9.04 -0.25
C ARG A 264 -12.35 8.19 -0.41
N ASP A 265 -12.36 7.17 -1.24
CA ASP A 265 -11.17 6.43 -1.65
C ASP A 265 -10.21 7.28 -2.50
N PRO A 266 -8.89 7.04 -2.42
CA PRO A 266 -7.94 7.67 -3.33
C PRO A 266 -8.20 7.19 -4.76
N VAL A 267 -8.30 8.12 -5.71
CA VAL A 267 -8.60 7.83 -7.13
C VAL A 267 -7.39 7.99 -8.04
N LEU A 268 -6.43 8.81 -7.61
CA LEU A 268 -5.23 9.19 -8.35
C LEU A 268 -4.14 9.49 -7.33
N ILE A 269 -2.91 9.04 -7.61
CA ILE A 269 -1.74 9.39 -6.81
C ILE A 269 -0.62 9.94 -7.68
N TYR A 270 0.21 10.79 -7.10
CA TYR A 270 1.51 11.17 -7.67
C TYR A 270 2.62 10.74 -6.71
N VAL A 271 3.61 10.02 -7.23
CA VAL A 271 4.78 9.56 -6.48
C VAL A 271 5.93 10.52 -6.74
N ASP A 272 6.39 11.21 -5.69
CA ASP A 272 7.53 12.13 -5.77
C ASP A 272 8.81 11.42 -5.34
N SER A 273 9.62 11.01 -6.31
CA SER A 273 10.90 10.33 -6.07
C SER A 273 12.04 11.06 -6.76
N SER A 274 12.93 11.66 -5.98
CA SER A 274 14.15 12.31 -6.49
C SER A 274 15.28 11.32 -6.84
N VAL A 275 15.17 10.07 -6.39
CA VAL A 275 16.22 9.05 -6.51
C VAL A 275 15.88 8.00 -7.56
N GLN A 276 14.60 7.63 -7.68
CA GLN A 276 14.13 6.61 -8.60
C GLN A 276 13.18 7.22 -9.63
N THR A 277 13.77 7.79 -10.68
CA THR A 277 13.03 8.46 -11.76
C THR A 277 12.05 7.52 -12.48
N ASN A 278 12.31 6.21 -12.49
CA ASN A 278 11.39 5.22 -13.05
C ASN A 278 10.09 5.07 -12.21
N VAL A 279 10.13 5.42 -10.92
CA VAL A 279 9.00 5.36 -9.98
C VAL A 279 8.30 6.71 -9.86
N GLN A 280 8.97 7.81 -10.19
CA GLN A 280 8.36 9.13 -10.18
C GLN A 280 7.23 9.23 -11.23
N GLY A 281 6.10 9.83 -10.85
CA GLY A 281 5.04 10.17 -11.79
C GLY A 281 3.62 9.90 -11.28
N TRP A 282 2.66 9.95 -12.20
CA TRP A 282 1.24 9.84 -11.93
C TRP A 282 0.75 8.39 -12.05
N TYR A 283 -0.09 7.93 -11.12
CA TYR A 283 -0.61 6.56 -11.11
C TYR A 283 -2.10 6.53 -10.83
N LYS A 284 -2.83 5.64 -11.52
CA LYS A 284 -4.25 5.36 -11.29
C LYS A 284 -4.49 3.90 -10.94
N LYS A 285 -5.60 3.62 -10.26
CA LYS A 285 -6.09 2.26 -10.00
C LYS A 285 -6.26 1.48 -11.31
N ASN A 286 -5.85 0.21 -11.33
CA ASN A 286 -6.10 -0.74 -12.41
C ASN A 286 -7.21 -1.72 -11.99
N PRO A 287 -8.45 -1.62 -12.51
CA PRO A 287 -9.51 -2.58 -12.20
C PRO A 287 -9.28 -3.96 -12.87
N PRO A 288 -9.74 -5.10 -12.30
CA PRO A 288 -10.42 -5.29 -11.01
C PRO A 288 -9.71 -6.22 -9.99
N ASN A 289 -10.02 -5.97 -8.71
CA ASN A 289 -10.16 -6.87 -7.54
C ASN A 289 -9.09 -7.92 -7.21
N ASP A 290 -7.97 -7.47 -6.64
CA ASP A 290 -7.19 -8.27 -5.67
C ASP A 290 -7.26 -7.56 -4.30
N ASP A 291 -6.92 -8.28 -3.24
CA ASP A 291 -6.70 -7.79 -1.88
C ASP A 291 -5.69 -6.63 -1.86
N ASN A 292 -4.81 -6.62 -2.86
CA ASN A 292 -3.90 -5.53 -3.15
C ASN A 292 -4.32 -4.80 -4.42
N VAL A 293 -4.36 -3.48 -4.36
CA VAL A 293 -4.74 -2.68 -5.53
C VAL A 293 -3.48 -2.42 -6.34
N THR A 294 -3.43 -2.95 -7.56
CA THR A 294 -2.37 -2.60 -8.51
C THR A 294 -2.68 -1.26 -9.16
N TRP A 295 -1.72 -0.34 -9.12
CA TRP A 295 -1.77 0.97 -9.74
C TRP A 295 -0.84 1.00 -10.95
N ILE A 296 -1.33 1.61 -12.03
CA ILE A 296 -0.64 1.72 -13.31
C ILE A 296 -0.23 3.16 -13.57
N LYS A 297 0.96 3.34 -14.14
CA LYS A 297 1.49 4.65 -14.50
C LYS A 297 0.63 5.28 -15.59
N LEU A 298 0.27 6.54 -15.40
CA LEU A 298 -0.49 7.32 -16.36
C LEU A 298 0.41 7.81 -17.49
N GLN A 299 -0.16 7.88 -18.68
CA GLN A 299 0.48 8.46 -19.86
C GLN A 299 -0.17 9.81 -20.16
N GLY A 300 0.60 10.75 -20.73
CA GLY A 300 0.09 12.04 -21.20
C GLY A 300 0.32 13.23 -20.25
N ILE A 301 0.72 12.98 -19.00
CA ILE A 301 1.29 14.00 -18.10
C ILE A 301 2.77 13.66 -17.90
N PRO A 302 3.72 14.58 -18.14
CA PRO A 302 5.14 14.30 -17.90
C PRO A 302 5.41 13.97 -16.43
N ASP A 303 6.33 13.04 -16.18
CA ASP A 303 6.64 12.51 -14.85
C ASP A 303 7.20 13.56 -13.88
N ASP A 304 7.78 14.66 -14.39
CA ASP A 304 8.34 15.77 -13.63
C ASP A 304 7.31 16.83 -13.22
N ILE A 305 6.10 16.78 -13.77
CA ILE A 305 5.01 17.70 -13.44
C ILE A 305 4.34 17.25 -12.14
N LYS A 306 4.71 17.91 -11.04
CA LYS A 306 4.14 17.70 -9.70
C LYS A 306 2.79 18.42 -9.55
N PRO A 307 1.89 17.96 -8.66
CA PRO A 307 0.64 18.66 -8.34
C PRO A 307 0.80 20.16 -8.06
N GLU A 308 1.83 20.54 -7.29
CA GLU A 308 2.14 21.94 -6.92
C GLU A 308 2.46 22.84 -8.11
N THR A 309 2.91 22.26 -9.23
CA THR A 309 3.31 23.01 -10.43
C THR A 309 2.17 23.20 -11.43
N ILE A 310 1.04 22.50 -11.25
CA ILE A 310 -0.13 22.62 -12.11
C ILE A 310 -0.95 23.84 -11.67
N ASN A 311 -0.63 24.99 -12.25
CA ASN A 311 -1.21 26.28 -11.85
C ASN A 311 -1.72 27.15 -13.01
N ASN A 312 -1.58 26.73 -14.27
CA ASN A 312 -1.94 27.53 -15.43
C ASN A 312 -2.77 26.76 -16.47
N CYS A 313 -3.54 27.51 -17.25
CA CYS A 313 -4.45 26.98 -18.28
C CYS A 313 -3.80 26.83 -19.65
N SER A 314 -2.58 27.35 -19.84
CA SER A 314 -1.86 27.33 -21.13
C SER A 314 -1.34 25.95 -21.51
N ASN A 315 -1.35 25.05 -20.52
CA ASN A 315 -0.72 23.75 -20.51
C ASN A 315 -1.79 22.66 -20.59
N LYS A 316 -1.56 21.65 -21.44
CA LYS A 316 -2.51 20.53 -21.65
C LYS A 316 -2.69 19.68 -20.39
N GLU A 317 -1.73 19.74 -19.47
CA GLU A 317 -1.61 18.94 -18.25
C GLU A 317 -2.82 19.08 -17.34
N ILE A 318 -3.36 20.30 -17.15
CA ILE A 318 -4.54 20.50 -16.30
C ILE A 318 -5.79 19.86 -16.90
N ASN A 319 -5.94 19.92 -18.24
CA ASN A 319 -7.06 19.30 -18.93
C ASN A 319 -6.95 17.78 -18.92
N THR A 320 -5.73 17.24 -19.07
CA THR A 320 -5.48 15.80 -18.90
C THR A 320 -5.77 15.34 -17.47
N LEU A 321 -5.36 16.11 -16.45
CA LEU A 321 -5.65 15.82 -15.04
C LEU A 321 -7.17 15.81 -14.79
N VAL A 322 -7.89 16.84 -15.26
CA VAL A 322 -9.35 16.94 -15.16
C VAL A 322 -10.03 15.74 -15.84
N GLU A 323 -9.56 15.33 -17.02
CA GLU A 323 -10.11 14.16 -17.72
C GLU A 323 -9.88 12.85 -16.95
N VAL A 324 -8.68 12.64 -16.43
CA VAL A 324 -8.36 11.44 -15.63
C VAL A 324 -9.22 11.39 -14.38
N LEU A 325 -9.34 12.50 -13.65
CA LEU A 325 -10.15 12.59 -12.43
C LEU A 325 -11.64 12.44 -12.75
N SER A 326 -12.14 13.03 -13.83
CA SER A 326 -13.52 12.88 -14.29
C SER A 326 -13.86 11.42 -14.55
N ASN A 327 -13.00 10.72 -15.28
CA ASN A 327 -13.14 9.28 -15.54
C ASN A 327 -13.01 8.41 -14.27
N ALA A 328 -12.33 8.92 -13.23
CA ALA A 328 -12.15 8.24 -11.96
C ALA A 328 -13.25 8.57 -10.92
N GLY A 329 -14.27 9.34 -11.29
CA GLY A 329 -15.43 9.65 -10.43
C GLY A 329 -15.46 11.06 -9.83
N CYS A 330 -14.69 12.01 -10.37
CA CYS A 330 -14.76 13.44 -10.05
C CYS A 330 -15.41 14.23 -11.22
N PRO A 331 -16.73 14.09 -11.48
CA PRO A 331 -17.36 14.62 -12.70
C PRO A 331 -17.46 16.14 -12.74
N ASN A 332 -17.41 16.81 -11.59
CA ASN A 332 -17.69 18.25 -11.47
C ASN A 332 -16.48 19.15 -11.74
N LEU A 333 -15.35 18.60 -12.20
CA LEU A 333 -14.16 19.38 -12.56
C LEU A 333 -14.29 19.93 -13.98
N GLY A 334 -14.27 21.25 -14.09
CA GLY A 334 -14.32 22.00 -15.33
C GLY A 334 -12.98 21.99 -16.07
N ARG A 335 -13.05 21.79 -17.39
CA ARG A 335 -11.90 21.97 -18.29
C ARG A 335 -11.49 23.43 -18.36
N CYS A 336 -10.20 23.66 -18.49
CA CYS A 336 -9.62 24.95 -18.77
C CYS A 336 -9.74 25.26 -20.26
N ALA A 337 -10.61 26.20 -20.62
CA ALA A 337 -10.58 26.81 -21.95
C ALA A 337 -9.56 27.96 -21.92
N VAL A 338 -8.59 27.94 -22.84
CA VAL A 338 -7.79 29.15 -23.08
C VAL A 338 -8.69 30.10 -23.84
N THR A 339 -9.02 31.26 -23.26
CA THR A 339 -9.77 32.29 -23.99
C THR A 339 -8.93 32.72 -25.20
N PRO A 340 -9.44 32.66 -26.45
CA PRO A 340 -8.69 33.01 -27.66
C PRO A 340 -8.12 34.43 -27.66
N GLU A 341 -8.68 35.30 -26.82
CA GLU A 341 -8.37 36.73 -26.74
C GLU A 341 -6.89 37.03 -26.42
N LYS A 342 -6.18 36.12 -25.74
CA LYS A 342 -4.74 36.29 -25.43
C LYS A 342 -3.81 35.68 -26.49
N ALA A 343 -4.32 34.76 -27.31
CA ALA A 343 -3.58 34.17 -28.43
C ALA A 343 -3.54 35.14 -29.64
N GLU A 344 -4.63 35.87 -29.89
CA GLU A 344 -4.65 36.93 -30.91
C GLU A 344 -3.75 38.11 -30.53
N LEU A 345 -3.68 38.48 -29.25
CA LEU A 345 -2.83 39.60 -28.80
C LEU A 345 -1.32 39.28 -28.90
N ALA A 346 -0.93 38.01 -28.71
CA ALA A 346 0.44 37.55 -28.89
C ALA A 346 0.83 37.47 -30.39
N ALA A 347 -0.10 37.03 -31.24
CA ALA A 347 0.10 37.01 -32.69
C ALA A 347 0.16 38.42 -33.31
N ALA A 348 -0.59 39.38 -32.76
CA ALA A 348 -0.59 40.77 -33.23
C ALA A 348 0.71 41.54 -32.92
N GLN A 349 1.50 41.10 -31.93
CA GLN A 349 2.78 41.73 -31.57
C GLN A 349 4.00 41.17 -32.34
N GLN A 350 3.83 40.08 -33.09
CA GLN A 350 4.85 39.51 -33.98
C GLN A 350 4.60 39.82 -35.46
N GLY A 351 3.55 40.58 -35.79
CA GLY A 351 3.16 40.90 -37.17
C GLY A 351 3.79 42.16 -37.79
N ASP A 352 4.68 42.87 -37.09
CA ASP A 352 5.31 44.10 -37.60
C ASP A 352 6.85 43.97 -37.65
N SER A 353 7.32 43.00 -38.43
CA SER A 353 8.59 43.11 -39.17
C SER A 353 8.64 42.04 -40.25
N ASP A 354 9.17 42.45 -41.40
CA ASP A 354 9.55 41.66 -42.56
C ASP A 354 8.47 41.39 -43.63
N THR A 355 8.44 42.35 -44.57
CA THR A 355 8.01 42.15 -45.95
C THR A 355 9.15 41.52 -46.78
N ARG A 356 8.77 40.61 -47.69
CA ARG A 356 9.53 39.94 -48.78
C ARG A 356 10.48 38.81 -48.34
N ASP A 357 10.57 37.63 -48.97
CA ASP A 357 10.06 37.12 -50.26
C ASP A 357 10.03 35.56 -50.26
N SER A 358 9.31 34.98 -51.24
CA SER A 358 9.49 33.63 -51.86
C SER A 358 8.88 32.33 -51.26
N GLN A 359 7.73 31.96 -51.87
CA GLN A 359 7.37 30.68 -52.52
C GLN A 359 7.75 29.29 -51.93
N THR A 360 6.67 28.49 -51.74
CA THR A 360 6.53 27.01 -51.86
C THR A 360 7.27 26.15 -50.82
N ASN A 361 6.71 25.12 -50.17
CA ASN A 361 5.88 24.04 -50.68
C ASN A 361 5.18 23.32 -49.50
N SER A 362 3.99 22.78 -49.72
CA SER A 362 3.19 22.04 -48.73
C SER A 362 3.48 20.53 -48.77
N SER A 363 3.49 19.87 -47.59
CA SER A 363 3.00 18.49 -47.38
C SER A 363 3.15 18.12 -45.90
N ASN A 364 2.08 18.11 -45.11
CA ASN A 364 1.26 16.93 -44.77
C ASN A 364 1.97 15.88 -43.89
N TRP A 365 1.73 15.92 -42.56
CA TRP A 365 1.78 14.75 -41.68
C TRP A 365 0.42 14.58 -40.98
N GLN A 366 -0.26 13.49 -41.32
CA GLN A 366 -1.57 13.08 -40.85
C GLN A 366 -1.46 12.40 -39.48
N VAL A 367 -2.30 12.81 -38.54
CA VAL A 367 -2.57 12.09 -37.29
C VAL A 367 -3.77 11.18 -37.51
N ILE A 368 -3.57 9.87 -37.34
CA ILE A 368 -4.62 8.85 -37.45
C ILE A 368 -5.47 8.87 -36.18
N LEU A 369 -6.77 9.17 -36.32
CA LEU A 369 -7.79 8.98 -35.30
C LEU A 369 -8.55 7.68 -35.61
N ALA A 370 -8.37 6.63 -34.80
CA ALA A 370 -9.17 5.41 -34.90
C ALA A 370 -10.50 5.59 -34.16
N VAL A 371 -11.61 5.67 -34.91
CA VAL A 371 -12.98 5.62 -34.39
C VAL A 371 -13.48 4.19 -34.51
N LEU A 372 -13.78 3.55 -33.38
CA LEU A 372 -14.55 2.29 -33.35
C LEU A 372 -16.02 2.63 -33.12
N THR A 373 -16.82 2.66 -34.19
CA THR A 373 -18.28 2.55 -34.14
C THR A 373 -18.70 1.29 -34.87
N GLY A 374 -18.98 0.23 -34.13
CA GLY A 374 -19.60 -0.99 -34.65
C GLY A 374 -21.12 -0.89 -34.51
N THR A 375 -21.81 -0.52 -35.58
CA THR A 375 -23.26 -0.71 -35.75
C THR A 375 -23.49 -2.01 -36.53
N GLY A 376 -24.12 -2.99 -35.89
CA GLY A 376 -24.58 -4.24 -36.51
C GLY A 376 -26.06 -4.16 -36.87
N VAL A 377 -26.36 -4.51 -38.12
CA VAL A 377 -27.65 -4.38 -38.83
C VAL A 377 -28.73 -5.39 -38.37
N VAL A 378 -29.97 -4.97 -38.57
CA VAL A 378 -31.24 -5.66 -38.24
C VAL A 378 -31.67 -6.64 -39.33
N SER A 379 -32.20 -7.80 -38.94
CA SER A 379 -33.22 -8.63 -39.61
C SER A 379 -33.67 -9.65 -38.55
N GLY A 380 -34.90 -9.79 -38.06
CA GLY A 380 -36.25 -9.46 -38.52
C GLY A 380 -37.06 -10.76 -38.43
N LEU A 381 -37.97 -10.90 -37.45
CA LEU A 381 -39.22 -11.67 -37.59
C LEU A 381 -40.16 -11.49 -36.38
N VAL A 382 -41.40 -11.20 -36.78
CA VAL A 382 -42.70 -10.97 -36.14
C VAL A 382 -43.09 -11.89 -34.97
N GLY A 383 -43.78 -11.32 -33.97
CA GLY A 383 -44.64 -12.04 -33.03
C GLY A 383 -45.39 -11.11 -32.06
N PHE A 384 -46.68 -10.84 -32.34
CA PHE A 384 -47.61 -10.04 -31.53
C PHE A 384 -48.16 -10.82 -30.31
N ALA A 385 -48.26 -10.15 -29.16
CA ALA A 385 -49.30 -10.21 -28.10
C ALA A 385 -48.72 -9.43 -26.90
N GLY A 386 -49.33 -8.41 -26.28
CA GLY A 386 -50.73 -8.17 -25.98
C GLY A 386 -50.91 -8.22 -24.45
N ASN A 387 -51.17 -7.06 -23.85
CA ASN A 387 -51.94 -6.79 -22.61
C ASN A 387 -51.28 -6.11 -21.36
N VAL A 388 -51.71 -4.84 -21.18
CA VAL A 388 -52.28 -4.10 -20.02
C VAL A 388 -51.86 -4.33 -18.56
N ASN A 389 -51.59 -3.16 -17.93
CA ASN A 389 -51.97 -2.65 -16.60
C ASN A 389 -51.45 -3.34 -15.31
N ALA A 390 -50.78 -2.57 -14.45
CA ALA A 390 -51.40 -1.88 -13.30
C ALA A 390 -50.35 -1.22 -12.38
N GLU A 391 -50.73 -0.08 -11.78
CA GLU A 391 -49.96 0.75 -10.85
C GLU A 391 -49.99 0.26 -9.38
N LYS A 392 -48.96 0.72 -8.62
CA LYS A 392 -48.91 1.14 -7.19
C LYS A 392 -48.79 0.06 -6.07
N PRO A 393 -48.38 0.42 -4.82
CA PRO A 393 -47.52 1.51 -4.26
C PRO A 393 -46.36 0.98 -3.37
N PRO A 394 -45.55 1.83 -2.69
CA PRO A 394 -44.33 1.42 -1.98
C PRO A 394 -44.57 0.91 -0.55
N VAL A 395 -43.69 0.04 -0.08
CA VAL A 395 -43.61 -0.38 1.33
C VAL A 395 -42.54 0.44 2.04
N GLU A 396 -43.01 1.16 3.04
CA GLU A 396 -42.28 1.92 4.04
C GLU A 396 -41.72 0.94 5.09
N THR A 397 -40.41 0.86 5.25
CA THR A 397 -39.79 0.21 6.41
C THR A 397 -38.93 1.21 7.16
N THR A 398 -39.49 1.65 8.28
CA THR A 398 -38.84 2.38 9.36
C THR A 398 -37.75 1.52 10.00
N HIS A 399 -36.49 1.92 9.85
CA HIS A 399 -35.40 1.39 10.68
C HIS A 399 -35.04 2.39 11.77
N LYS A 400 -35.26 1.94 13.01
CA LYS A 400 -34.83 2.56 14.27
C LYS A 400 -33.39 3.08 14.18
N GLU A 401 -33.21 4.37 14.43
CA GLU A 401 -31.95 4.93 14.91
C GLU A 401 -31.55 4.19 16.20
N ARG A 402 -30.46 3.43 16.15
CA ARG A 402 -29.68 3.12 17.35
C ARG A 402 -28.59 4.18 17.42
N ASN A 403 -28.69 5.05 18.43
CA ASN A 403 -27.61 5.91 18.86
C ASN A 403 -26.38 5.04 19.13
N LEU A 404 -25.39 5.09 18.24
CA LEU A 404 -24.05 4.57 18.50
C LEU A 404 -23.30 5.65 19.26
N VAL A 405 -22.96 5.32 20.50
CA VAL A 405 -22.01 6.07 21.33
C VAL A 405 -20.64 5.98 20.62
N PRO A 406 -19.89 7.09 20.46
CA PRO A 406 -18.57 7.04 19.86
C PRO A 406 -17.61 6.20 20.71
N PHE A 407 -16.90 5.29 20.05
CA PHE A 407 -15.88 4.44 20.65
C PHE A 407 -14.63 5.28 20.97
N ASN A 408 -14.29 5.36 22.25
CA ASN A 408 -13.10 6.06 22.75
C ASN A 408 -11.95 5.05 22.96
N PRO A 409 -10.81 5.16 22.25
CA PRO A 409 -9.68 4.26 22.40
C PRO A 409 -8.91 4.43 23.73
N ASP A 410 -9.23 5.42 24.56
CA ASP A 410 -8.50 5.71 25.82
C ASP A 410 -8.82 4.77 27.01
N THR A 411 -9.43 3.60 26.78
CA THR A 411 -9.79 2.68 27.89
C THR A 411 -8.90 1.44 28.03
N PHE A 412 -7.88 1.28 27.19
CA PHE A 412 -6.86 0.25 27.36
C PHE A 412 -5.50 0.92 27.56
N MET A 413 -5.19 1.24 28.82
CA MET A 413 -3.86 1.44 29.44
C MET A 413 -4.03 2.40 30.63
N ALA A 414 -4.83 1.99 31.61
CA ALA A 414 -4.82 2.62 32.93
C ALA A 414 -4.95 1.54 33.98
N GLU A 415 -3.85 0.88 34.30
CA GLU A 415 -3.57 0.44 35.67
C GLU A 415 -2.06 0.33 35.84
N LYS A 416 -1.57 1.10 36.80
CA LYS A 416 -0.20 1.11 37.32
C LYS A 416 -0.28 0.73 38.78
#